data_AF-A0A4Q7WRX1-F1
#
_entry.id   AF-A0A4Q7WRX1-F1
#
_cell.length_a   1.000
_cell.length_b   1.000
_cell.length_c   1.000
_cell.angle_alpha   90.00
_cell.angle_beta   90.00
_cell.angle_gamma   90.00
#
_symmetry.space_group_name_H-M   'P 1'
#
loop_
_entity.id
_entity.type
_entity.pdbx_description
1 polymer ?
#
loop_
_entity_poly.entity_id
_entity_poly.type
_entity_poly.pdbx_seq_one_letter_code
_entity_poly.pdbx_strand_id
1 'polypeptide(L)'
;MSRDLQLRSWLLERTGPRKGVPLLDPQIVLESALAAMPLSPGEAVRCAGHWRELDREQILALRTIRRLLAPVRRLAPLLAEHPRWAEVQVWERLAPDLP
;
A
#
# COMPACT_ATOMS: atom_id res chain seq x y z
N MET A 1 -10.03 7.56 2.87
CA MET A 1 -9.54 6.18 2.65
C MET A 1 -8.37 5.77 3.54
N SER A 2 -7.25 6.49 3.61
CA SER A 2 -6.04 5.99 4.33
C SER A 2 -6.22 5.66 5.82
N ARG A 3 -7.04 6.43 6.57
CA ARG A 3 -7.25 6.16 8.01
C ARG A 3 -8.01 4.85 8.26
N ASP A 4 -8.96 4.52 7.38
CA ASP A 4 -9.71 3.27 7.45
C ASP A 4 -8.80 2.06 7.17
N LEU A 5 -7.92 2.15 6.16
CA LEU A 5 -6.91 1.10 5.89
C LEU A 5 -5.96 0.86 7.06
N GLN A 6 -5.51 1.94 7.73
CA GLN A 6 -4.67 1.83 8.91
C GLN A 6 -5.41 1.17 10.08
N LEU A 7 -6.67 1.55 10.31
CA LEU A 7 -7.49 0.95 11.36
C LEU A 7 -7.74 -0.54 11.10
N ARG A 8 -8.06 -0.92 9.86
CA ARG A 8 -8.27 -2.32 9.48
C ARG A 8 -7.02 -3.17 9.63
N SER A 9 -5.87 -2.68 9.16
CA SER A 9 -4.58 -3.38 9.36
C SER A 9 -4.28 -3.59 10.84
N TRP A 10 -4.44 -2.54 11.65
CA TRP A 10 -4.21 -2.63 13.10
C TRP A 10 -5.19 -3.59 13.79
N LEU A 11 -6.46 -3.59 13.38
CA LEU A 11 -7.47 -4.51 13.92
C LEU A 11 -7.10 -5.96 13.56
N LEU A 12 -6.75 -6.21 12.29
CA LEU A 12 -6.30 -7.51 11.78
C LEU A 12 -5.06 -8.03 12.50
N GLU A 13 -4.07 -7.18 12.75
CA GLU A 13 -2.88 -7.55 13.53
C GLU A 13 -3.24 -7.99 14.96
N ARG A 14 -4.26 -7.36 15.56
CA ARG A 14 -4.61 -7.56 16.97
C ARG A 14 -5.60 -8.70 17.19
N THR A 15 -6.54 -8.91 16.28
CA THR A 15 -7.62 -9.90 16.43
C THR A 15 -7.46 -11.09 15.48
N GLY A 16 -6.57 -11.00 14.50
CA GLY A 16 -6.46 -11.95 13.40
C GLY A 16 -7.57 -11.80 12.36
N PRO A 17 -7.41 -12.46 11.20
CA PRO A 17 -8.43 -12.51 10.16
C PRO A 17 -9.63 -13.34 10.62
N ARG A 18 -10.83 -12.95 10.18
CA ARG A 18 -12.07 -13.69 10.49
C ARG A 18 -12.92 -13.87 9.24
N LYS A 19 -13.12 -15.13 8.86
CA LYS A 19 -13.94 -15.48 7.70
C LYS A 19 -15.37 -14.92 7.85
N GLY A 20 -15.86 -14.27 6.80
CA GLY A 20 -17.20 -13.67 6.77
C GLY A 20 -17.31 -12.31 7.46
N VAL A 21 -16.21 -11.73 7.96
CA VAL A 21 -16.19 -10.36 8.49
C VAL A 21 -15.32 -9.50 7.57
N PRO A 22 -15.90 -8.70 6.65
CA PRO A 22 -15.13 -7.91 5.68
C PRO A 22 -14.11 -6.95 6.31
N LEU A 23 -14.37 -6.47 7.52
CA LEU A 23 -13.44 -5.61 8.27
C LEU A 23 -12.15 -6.35 8.69
N LEU A 24 -12.23 -7.67 8.81
CA LEU A 24 -11.16 -8.59 9.19
C LEU A 24 -10.74 -9.47 8.02
N ASP A 25 -10.86 -8.96 6.80
CA ASP A 25 -10.35 -9.60 5.60
C ASP A 25 -9.08 -8.88 5.12
N PRO A 26 -7.90 -9.51 5.19
CA PRO A 26 -6.66 -8.90 4.72
C PRO A 26 -6.68 -8.65 3.20
N GLN A 27 -7.42 -9.44 2.41
CA GLN A 27 -7.50 -9.28 0.96
C GLN A 27 -8.12 -7.95 0.57
N ILE A 28 -9.20 -7.54 1.27
CA ILE A 28 -9.85 -6.25 1.06
C ILE A 28 -8.88 -5.08 1.32
N VAL A 29 -7.97 -5.20 2.29
CA VAL A 29 -6.95 -4.17 2.56
C VAL A 29 -5.96 -4.06 1.40
N LEU A 30 -5.48 -5.19 0.87
CA LEU A 30 -4.58 -5.22 -0.29
C LEU A 30 -5.25 -4.61 -1.52
N GLU A 31 -6.46 -5.07 -1.87
CA GLU A 31 -7.17 -4.60 -3.07
C GLU A 31 -7.48 -3.10 -2.99
N SER A 32 -7.94 -2.64 -1.82
CA SER A 32 -8.22 -1.23 -1.58
C SER A 32 -6.96 -0.36 -1.66
N ALA A 33 -5.81 -0.87 -1.20
CA ALA A 33 -4.54 -0.15 -1.29
C ALA A 33 -4.06 -0.04 -2.75
N LEU A 34 -4.11 -1.15 -3.51
CA LEU A 34 -3.74 -1.14 -4.93
C LEU A 34 -4.66 -0.25 -5.76
N ALA A 35 -5.97 -0.29 -5.52
CA ALA A 35 -6.94 0.55 -6.22
C ALA A 35 -6.79 2.05 -5.92
N ALA A 36 -6.22 2.39 -4.76
CA ALA A 36 -6.01 3.78 -4.33
C ALA A 36 -4.65 4.36 -4.75
N MET A 37 -3.82 3.61 -5.50
CA MET A 37 -2.52 4.10 -5.95
C MET A 37 -2.70 5.30 -6.89
N PRO A 38 -2.10 6.47 -6.58
CA PRO A 38 -2.27 7.68 -7.38
C PRO A 38 -1.48 7.66 -8.70
N LEU A 39 -0.54 6.72 -8.85
CA LEU A 39 0.34 6.57 -10.01
C LEU A 39 0.51 5.08 -10.32
N SER A 40 0.91 4.77 -11.56
CA SER A 40 1.45 3.46 -11.91
C SER A 40 2.88 3.27 -11.34
N PRO A 41 3.38 2.02 -11.22
CA PRO A 41 4.75 1.79 -10.77
C PRO A 41 5.80 2.48 -11.64
N GLY A 42 5.61 2.49 -12.97
CA GLY A 42 6.54 3.13 -13.89
C GLY A 42 6.59 4.65 -13.75
N GLU A 43 5.44 5.30 -13.52
CA GLU A 43 5.38 6.74 -13.21
C GLU A 43 6.06 7.04 -11.88
N ALA A 44 5.79 6.25 -10.86
CA ALA A 44 6.37 6.45 -9.54
C ALA A 44 7.89 6.25 -9.55
N VAL A 45 8.43 5.28 -10.31
CA VAL A 45 9.89 5.11 -10.52
C VAL A 45 10.51 6.36 -11.13
N ARG A 46 9.91 6.88 -12.22
CA ARG A 46 10.42 8.11 -12.87
C ARG A 46 10.45 9.24 -11.86
N CYS A 47 9.34 9.51 -11.18
CA CYS A 47 9.23 10.58 -10.19
C CYS A 47 10.18 10.41 -8.99
N ALA A 48 10.31 9.20 -8.44
CA ALA A 48 11.16 8.94 -7.26
C ALA A 48 12.62 9.34 -7.47
N GLY A 49 13.19 9.11 -8.65
CA GLY A 49 14.59 9.42 -8.94
C GLY A 49 14.99 10.91 -8.84
N HIS A 50 14.00 11.81 -8.92
CA HIS A 50 14.22 13.27 -8.92
C HIS A 50 13.19 14.00 -8.06
N TRP A 51 12.67 13.34 -7.01
CA TRP A 51 11.55 13.84 -6.21
C TRP A 51 11.76 15.24 -5.60
N ARG A 52 13.02 15.63 -5.38
CA ARG A 52 13.39 16.94 -4.83
C ARG A 52 13.10 18.11 -5.77
N GLU A 53 12.99 17.83 -7.06
CA GLU A 53 12.73 18.81 -8.13
C GLU A 53 11.25 18.84 -8.53
N LEU A 54 10.46 17.89 -8.03
CA LEU A 54 9.04 17.75 -8.34
C LEU A 54 8.20 18.83 -7.65
N ASP A 55 7.03 19.08 -8.23
CA ASP A 55 6.05 19.92 -7.58
C ASP A 55 5.46 19.26 -6.32
N ARG A 56 4.74 20.08 -5.55
CA ARG A 56 4.13 19.62 -4.29
C ARG A 56 3.13 18.48 -4.50
N GLU A 57 2.38 18.48 -5.59
CA GLU A 57 1.32 17.48 -5.84
C GLU A 57 1.93 16.11 -6.11
N GLN A 58 3.00 16.07 -6.91
CA GLN A 58 3.76 14.86 -7.20
C GLN A 58 4.43 14.30 -5.94
N ILE A 59 5.04 15.14 -5.10
CA ILE A 59 5.60 14.71 -3.81
C ILE A 59 4.51 14.10 -2.92
N LEU A 60 3.31 14.71 -2.88
CA LEU A 60 2.18 14.18 -2.11
C LEU A 60 1.66 12.85 -2.68
N ALA A 61 1.68 12.65 -3.99
CA ALA A 61 1.35 11.38 -4.62
C ALA A 61 2.33 10.28 -4.19
N LEU A 62 3.65 10.56 -4.23
CA LEU A 62 4.68 9.60 -3.79
C LEU A 62 4.56 9.26 -2.29
N ARG A 63 4.30 10.25 -1.44
CA ARG A 63 4.03 10.03 -0.01
C ARG A 63 2.77 9.22 0.22
N THR A 64 1.74 9.43 -0.60
CA THR A 64 0.49 8.68 -0.53
C THR A 64 0.73 7.21 -0.85
N ILE A 65 1.54 6.88 -1.86
CA ILE A 65 1.95 5.50 -2.16
C ILE A 65 2.59 4.85 -0.93
N ARG A 66 3.60 5.49 -0.31
CA ARG A 66 4.23 4.92 0.90
C ARG A 66 3.23 4.69 2.03
N ARG A 67 2.31 5.63 2.22
CA ARG A 67 1.26 5.52 3.25
C ARG A 67 0.29 4.37 2.99
N LEU A 68 -0.01 4.07 1.72
CA LEU A 68 -0.87 2.94 1.32
C LEU A 68 -0.15 1.59 1.48
N LEU A 69 1.17 1.54 1.25
CA LEU A 69 1.95 0.31 1.44
C LEU A 69 2.12 -0.07 2.90
N ALA A 70 2.23 0.91 3.81
CA ALA A 70 2.46 0.67 5.24
C ALA A 70 1.51 -0.37 5.87
N PRO A 71 0.17 -0.28 5.74
CA PRO A 71 -0.74 -1.31 6.27
C PRO A 71 -0.60 -2.66 5.56
N VAL A 72 -0.42 -2.67 4.23
CA VAL A 72 -0.29 -3.92 3.46
C VAL A 72 0.95 -4.70 3.89
N ARG A 73 2.05 -4.00 4.15
CA ARG A 73 3.34 -4.57 4.58
C ARG A 73 3.23 -5.32 5.91
N ARG A 74 2.39 -4.84 6.83
CA ARG A 74 2.16 -5.50 8.14
C ARG A 74 1.36 -6.79 8.00
N LEU A 75 0.53 -6.87 6.97
CA LEU A 75 -0.28 -8.05 6.64
C LEU A 75 0.41 -9.01 5.67
N ALA A 76 1.68 -8.76 5.31
CA ALA A 76 2.42 -9.58 4.34
C ALA A 76 2.36 -11.10 4.61
N PRO A 77 2.49 -11.60 5.86
CA PRO A 77 2.36 -13.03 6.13
C PRO A 77 0.99 -13.61 5.79
N LEU A 78 -0.07 -12.80 5.85
CA LEU A 78 -1.46 -13.20 5.54
C LEU A 78 -1.80 -13.06 4.05
N LEU A 79 -0.94 -12.38 3.29
CA LEU A 79 -1.18 -12.00 1.89
C LEU A 79 -0.22 -12.67 0.90
N ALA A 80 0.75 -13.46 1.38
CA ALA A 80 1.78 -14.06 0.56
C ALA A 80 1.25 -14.92 -0.60
N GLU A 81 0.10 -15.58 -0.39
CA GLU A 81 -0.56 -16.43 -1.40
C GLU A 81 -1.57 -15.67 -2.27
N HIS A 82 -1.75 -14.37 -2.05
CA HIS A 82 -2.73 -13.58 -2.81
C HIS A 82 -2.29 -13.44 -4.28
N PRO A 83 -3.18 -13.61 -5.28
CA PRO A 83 -2.80 -13.55 -6.70
C PRO A 83 -2.13 -12.23 -7.12
N ARG A 84 -2.53 -11.13 -6.47
CA ARG A 84 -1.99 -9.78 -6.71
C ARG A 84 -0.81 -9.41 -5.81
N TRP A 85 -0.29 -10.34 -5.03
CA TRP A 85 0.86 -10.07 -4.14
C TRP A 85 2.10 -9.62 -4.91
N ALA A 86 2.30 -10.15 -6.13
CA ALA A 86 3.38 -9.74 -7.03
C ALA A 86 3.35 -8.23 -7.35
N GLU A 87 2.17 -7.62 -7.46
CA GLU A 87 2.05 -6.16 -7.68
C GLU A 87 2.54 -5.39 -6.46
N VAL A 88 2.20 -5.85 -5.25
CA VAL A 88 2.70 -5.24 -3.99
C VAL A 88 4.22 -5.34 -3.91
N GLN A 89 4.80 -6.48 -4.31
CA GLN A 89 6.26 -6.65 -4.32
C GLN A 89 6.98 -5.66 -5.25
N VAL A 90 6.36 -5.26 -6.37
CA VAL A 90 6.90 -4.20 -7.24
C VAL A 90 6.96 -2.88 -6.47
N TRP A 91 5.88 -2.51 -5.79
CA TRP A 91 5.83 -1.29 -4.99
C TRP A 91 6.76 -1.32 -3.77
N GLU A 92 6.91 -2.46 -3.12
CA GLU A 92 7.85 -2.65 -2.00
C GLU A 92 9.30 -2.40 -2.41
N ARG A 93 9.69 -2.82 -3.61
CA ARG A 93 11.03 -2.52 -4.16
C ARG A 93 11.26 -1.03 -4.41
N LEU A 94 10.21 -0.29 -4.78
CA LEU A 94 10.29 1.16 -4.99
C LEU A 94 10.26 1.96 -3.69
N ALA A 95 9.67 1.41 -2.63
CA ALA A 95 9.41 2.13 -1.38
C ALA A 95 10.63 2.84 -0.74
N PRO A 96 11.87 2.30 -0.79
CA PRO A 96 13.06 2.98 -0.28
C PRO A 96 13.39 4.30 -0.99
N ASP A 97 13.03 4.43 -2.27
CA ASP A 97 13.35 5.59 -3.10
C ASP A 97 12.28 6.70 -3.02
N LEU A 98 11.13 6.39 -2.41
CA LEU A 98 10.06 7.36 -2.24
C LEU A 98 10.41 8.36 -1.11
N PRO A 99 10.01 9.65 -1.21
CA PRO A 99 10.24 10.73 -0.22
C PRO A 99 9.41 10.70 1.06
#